data_AF-A0A1H3IEH2-F1
#
_entry.id   AF-A0A1H3IEH2-F1
#
_cell.length_a   1.000
_cell.length_b   1.000
_cell.length_c   1.000
_cell.angle_alpha   90.00
_cell.angle_beta   90.00
_cell.angle_gamma   90.00
#
_symmetry.space_group_name_H-M   'P 1'
#
loop_
_entity.id
_entity.type
_entity.pdbx_description
1 polymer ?
#
loop_
_entity_poly.entity_id
_entity_poly.type
_entity_poly.pdbx_seq_one_letter_code
_entity_poly.pdbx_strand_id
1 'polypeptide(L)'
;MNKTLCGSGALLAALDAQDFLRRHGNSLSEVLHATAGNRGLDFYCAADRLLDGLSPDPVCVGKALRDMHDLLVEVDTPDDRYVASLRWHGARLSDLAAGLPR
;
A
#
# COMPACT_ATOMS: atom_id res chain seq x y z
N MET A 1 -13.45 -10.45 -28.31
CA MET A 1 -13.18 -10.97 -26.95
C MET A 1 -11.83 -10.41 -26.49
N ASN A 2 -11.82 -9.31 -25.73
CA ASN A 2 -10.59 -8.64 -25.27
C ASN A 2 -10.26 -9.10 -23.85
N LYS A 3 -9.51 -10.20 -23.70
CA LYS A 3 -9.03 -10.69 -22.38
C LYS A 3 -7.58 -10.31 -22.06
N THR A 4 -6.87 -9.69 -23.00
CA THR A 4 -5.43 -9.36 -22.86
C THR A 4 -5.14 -8.02 -22.19
N LEU A 5 -6.11 -7.10 -22.09
CA LEU A 5 -5.90 -5.80 -21.45
C LEU A 5 -5.95 -5.85 -19.92
N CYS A 6 -6.66 -6.83 -19.34
CA CYS A 6 -6.83 -6.95 -17.89
C CYS A 6 -5.51 -7.30 -17.18
N GLY A 7 -4.70 -8.20 -17.76
CA GLY A 7 -3.40 -8.60 -17.18
C GLY A 7 -2.33 -7.50 -17.27
N SER A 8 -2.30 -6.73 -18.36
CA SER A 8 -1.33 -5.64 -18.52
C SER A 8 -1.65 -4.44 -17.61
N GLY A 9 -2.93 -4.12 -17.42
CA GLY A 9 -3.34 -3.01 -16.54
C GLY A 9 -3.09 -3.30 -15.07
N ALA A 10 -3.38 -4.52 -14.62
CA ALA A 10 -3.16 -4.91 -13.22
C ALA A 10 -1.67 -5.00 -12.86
N LEU A 11 -0.81 -5.46 -13.79
CA LEU A 11 0.64 -5.45 -13.59
C LEU A 11 1.19 -4.02 -13.50
N LEU A 12 0.72 -3.11 -14.37
CA LEU A 12 1.08 -1.68 -14.30
C LEU A 12 0.69 -1.07 -12.95
N ALA A 13 -0.52 -1.32 -12.45
CA ALA A 13 -0.95 -0.85 -11.15
C ALA A 13 -0.09 -1.42 -10.00
N ALA A 14 0.35 -2.68 -10.12
CA ALA A 14 1.26 -3.28 -9.13
C ALA A 14 2.66 -2.64 -9.18
N LEU A 15 3.15 -2.28 -10.36
CA LEU A 15 4.41 -1.54 -10.51
C LEU A 15 4.29 -0.09 -10.00
N ASP A 16 3.14 0.57 -10.16
CA ASP A 16 2.88 1.88 -9.55
C ASP A 16 2.90 1.81 -8.02
N ALA A 17 2.42 0.71 -7.45
CA ALA A 17 2.51 0.44 -6.01
C ALA A 17 3.96 0.19 -5.56
N GLN A 18 4.74 -0.57 -6.33
CA GLN A 18 6.17 -0.78 -6.10
C GLN A 18 6.91 0.55 -6.07
N ASP A 19 6.67 1.38 -7.08
CA ASP A 19 7.28 2.70 -7.22
C ASP A 19 6.91 3.63 -6.04
N PHE A 20 5.66 3.60 -5.60
CA PHE A 20 5.21 4.33 -4.42
C PHE A 20 5.94 3.88 -3.15
N LEU A 21 6.04 2.57 -2.88
CA LEU A 21 6.77 2.05 -1.71
C LEU A 21 8.26 2.42 -1.78
N ARG A 22 8.89 2.37 -2.95
CA ARG A 22 10.30 2.77 -3.10
C ARG A 22 10.52 4.25 -2.80
N ARG A 23 9.63 5.13 -3.23
CA ARG A 23 9.79 6.58 -3.05
C ARG A 23 9.37 7.06 -1.67
N HIS A 24 8.39 6.41 -1.06
CA HIS A 24 7.72 6.89 0.15
C HIS A 24 7.77 5.89 1.31
N GLY A 25 8.54 4.80 1.17
CA GLY A 25 8.57 3.71 2.13
C GLY A 25 9.04 4.12 3.52
N ASN A 26 10.01 5.03 3.64
CA ASN A 26 10.46 5.50 4.94
C ASN A 26 9.34 6.22 5.69
N SER A 27 8.70 7.22 5.07
CA SER A 27 7.62 7.96 5.73
C SER A 27 6.38 7.10 5.95
N LEU A 28 6.06 6.19 5.02
CA LEU A 28 4.94 5.27 5.17
C LEU A 28 5.14 4.31 6.35
N SER A 29 6.33 3.71 6.46
CA SER A 29 6.65 2.76 7.53
C SER A 29 6.72 3.44 8.90
N GLU A 30 7.21 4.69 8.99
CA GLU A 30 7.13 5.50 10.21
C GLU A 30 5.68 5.75 10.64
N VAL A 31 4.80 6.12 9.71
CA VAL A 31 3.37 6.34 10.01
C VAL A 31 2.70 5.04 10.43
N LEU A 32 2.92 3.94 9.71
CA LEU A 32 2.37 2.62 10.07
C LEU A 32 2.86 2.15 11.44
N HIS A 33 4.13 2.41 11.78
CA HIS A 33 4.68 2.08 13.09
C HIS A 33 4.09 2.95 14.20
N ALA A 34 3.94 4.25 13.97
CA ALA A 34 3.31 5.15 14.92
C ALA A 34 1.83 4.79 15.17
N THR A 35 1.14 4.33 14.12
CA THR A 35 -0.27 3.93 14.16
C THR A 35 -0.51 2.57 14.81
N ALA A 36 0.25 1.54 14.42
CA ALA A 36 -0.04 0.15 14.75
C ALA A 36 1.16 -0.63 15.31
N GLY A 37 2.25 0.07 15.67
CA GLY A 37 3.46 -0.54 16.20
C GLY A 37 4.09 -1.55 15.25
N ASN A 38 4.52 -2.70 15.79
CA ASN A 38 5.13 -3.76 14.98
C ASN A 38 4.16 -4.35 13.96
N ARG A 39 2.85 -4.40 14.26
CA ARG A 39 1.85 -4.90 13.31
C ARG A 39 1.85 -4.07 12.03
N GLY A 40 1.98 -2.74 12.13
CA GLY A 40 2.09 -1.86 10.96
C GLY A 40 3.35 -2.12 10.14
N LEU A 41 4.50 -2.33 10.80
CA LEU A 41 5.75 -2.69 10.13
C LEU A 41 5.68 -4.06 9.46
N ASP A 42 5.00 -5.03 10.06
CA ASP A 42 4.83 -6.36 9.49
C ASP A 42 4.06 -6.30 8.17
N PHE A 43 2.99 -5.48 8.09
CA PHE A 43 2.27 -5.27 6.83
C PHE A 43 3.13 -4.54 5.79
N TYR A 44 3.89 -3.53 6.19
CA TYR A 44 4.82 -2.85 5.29
C TYR A 44 5.85 -3.83 4.71
N CYS A 45 6.49 -4.64 5.56
CA CYS A 45 7.49 -5.60 5.13
C CYS A 45 6.89 -6.71 4.25
N ALA A 46 5.66 -7.14 4.53
CA ALA A 46 4.95 -8.09 3.68
C ALA A 46 4.68 -7.51 2.29
N ALA A 47 4.22 -6.26 2.22
CA ALA A 47 3.99 -5.55 0.95
C ALA A 47 5.29 -5.35 0.17
N ASP A 48 6.36 -4.92 0.84
CA ASP A 48 7.68 -4.70 0.25
C ASP A 48 8.23 -6.00 -0.38
N ARG A 49 8.15 -7.13 0.33
CA ARG A 49 8.55 -8.44 -0.22
C ARG A 49 7.72 -8.89 -1.42
N LEU A 50 6.42 -8.63 -1.41
CA LEU A 50 5.55 -8.94 -2.55
C LEU A 50 5.93 -8.13 -3.79
N LEU A 51 6.41 -6.90 -3.57
CA LEU A 51 6.74 -5.93 -4.59
C LEU A 51 8.19 -6.02 -5.07
N ASP A 52 9.10 -6.70 -4.38
CA ASP A 52 10.51 -6.83 -4.80
C ASP A 52 10.71 -7.71 -6.06
N GLY A 53 9.68 -8.46 -6.49
CA GLY A 53 9.72 -9.30 -7.68
C GLY A 53 9.55 -8.55 -9.01
N LEU A 54 10.03 -9.13 -10.11
CA LEU A 54 9.88 -8.59 -11.48
C LEU A 54 8.44 -8.69 -12.03
N SER A 55 7.60 -9.50 -11.41
CA SER A 55 6.19 -9.71 -11.79
C SER A 55 5.35 -9.88 -10.54
N PRO A 56 5.11 -8.79 -9.78
CA PRO A 56 4.31 -8.85 -8.55
C PRO A 56 2.89 -9.28 -8.86
N ASP A 57 2.33 -10.18 -8.02
CA ASP A 57 0.95 -10.63 -8.14
C ASP A 57 -0.01 -9.48 -7.80
N PRO A 58 -0.82 -8.98 -8.74
CA PRO A 58 -1.68 -7.81 -8.49
C PRO A 58 -2.74 -8.04 -7.41
N VAL A 59 -3.22 -9.28 -7.23
CA VAL A 59 -4.22 -9.61 -6.19
C VAL A 59 -3.56 -9.52 -4.82
N CYS A 60 -2.38 -10.14 -4.66
CA CYS A 60 -1.63 -10.10 -3.41
C CYS A 60 -1.19 -8.68 -3.04
N VAL A 61 -0.69 -7.91 -4.03
CA VAL A 61 -0.34 -6.49 -3.82
C VAL A 61 -1.57 -5.70 -3.39
N GLY A 62 -2.68 -5.85 -4.11
CA GLY A 62 -3.91 -5.13 -3.77
C GLY A 62 -4.36 -5.43 -2.35
N LYS A 63 -4.31 -6.70 -1.93
CA LYS A 63 -4.61 -7.09 -0.55
C LYS A 63 -3.69 -6.40 0.44
N ALA A 64 -2.38 -6.41 0.22
CA ALA A 64 -1.41 -5.82 1.13
C ALA A 64 -1.59 -4.29 1.28
N LEU A 65 -1.91 -3.58 0.19
CA LEU A 65 -2.20 -2.14 0.25
C LEU A 65 -3.48 -1.84 1.04
N ARG A 66 -4.53 -2.66 0.87
CA ARG A 66 -5.78 -2.55 1.64
C ARG A 66 -5.54 -2.81 3.12
N ASP A 67 -4.79 -3.86 3.45
CA ASP A 67 -4.46 -4.18 4.85
C ASP A 67 -3.71 -3.01 5.54
N MET A 68 -2.76 -2.36 4.83
CA MET A 68 -2.08 -1.16 5.35
C MET A 68 -3.03 0.04 5.46
N HIS A 69 -3.90 0.25 4.48
CA HIS A 69 -4.89 1.33 4.50
C HIS A 69 -5.84 1.18 5.69
N ASP A 70 -6.34 -0.02 5.94
CA ASP A 70 -7.30 -0.29 6.99
C ASP A 70 -6.69 -0.01 8.37
N LEU A 71 -5.41 -0.33 8.57
CA LEU A 71 -4.69 0.09 9.78
C LEU A 71 -4.64 1.61 9.96
N LEU A 72 -4.48 2.38 8.89
CA LEU A 72 -4.44 3.84 8.97
C LEU A 72 -5.82 4.45 9.25
N VAL A 73 -6.89 3.80 8.79
CA VAL A 73 -8.28 4.27 9.01
C VAL A 73 -8.79 3.94 10.41
N GLU A 74 -8.28 2.87 11.05
CA GLU A 74 -8.63 2.50 12.42
C GLU A 74 -8.11 3.49 13.50
N VAL A 75 -7.37 4.53 13.11
CA VAL A 75 -6.82 5.51 14.05
C VAL A 75 -7.84 6.59 14.41
N ASP A 76 -8.41 6.51 15.61
CA ASP A 76 -9.34 7.50 16.15
C ASP A 76 -8.68 8.86 16.46
N THR A 77 -7.48 8.85 17.04
CA THR A 77 -6.76 10.06 17.49
C THR A 77 -5.28 9.97 17.12
N PRO A 78 -4.92 10.32 15.87
CA PRO A 78 -3.52 10.33 15.46
C PRO A 78 -2.74 11.44 16.18
N ASP A 79 -1.48 11.18 16.48
CA ASP A 79 -0.53 12.21 16.94
C ASP A 79 -0.46 13.35 15.91
N ASP A 80 -0.57 14.60 16.36
CA ASP A 80 -0.57 15.82 15.54
C ASP A 80 0.57 15.84 14.52
N ARG A 81 1.74 15.29 14.87
CA ARG A 81 2.91 15.22 13.98
C ARG A 81 2.68 14.36 12.74
N TYR A 82 1.76 13.39 12.80
CA TYR A 82 1.50 12.44 11.72
C TYR A 82 0.15 12.67 11.03
N VAL A 83 -0.71 13.58 11.50
CA VAL A 83 -2.05 13.83 10.93
C VAL A 83 -2.00 14.04 9.41
N ALA A 84 -1.10 14.91 8.94
CA ALA A 84 -0.97 15.20 7.51
C ALA A 84 -0.47 13.98 6.72
N SER A 85 0.57 13.32 7.24
CA SER A 85 1.18 12.15 6.59
C SER A 85 0.22 10.96 6.55
N LEU A 86 -0.53 10.70 7.64
CA LEU A 86 -1.54 9.65 7.71
C LEU A 86 -2.63 9.86 6.66
N ARG A 87 -3.17 11.09 6.57
CA ARG A 87 -4.18 11.42 5.54
C ARG A 87 -3.64 11.21 4.13
N TRP A 88 -2.42 11.66 3.87
CA TRP A 88 -1.80 11.55 2.55
C TRP A 88 -1.50 10.08 2.18
N HIS A 89 -0.87 9.32 3.09
CA HIS A 89 -0.56 7.91 2.88
C HIS A 89 -1.82 7.06 2.77
N GLY A 90 -2.84 7.31 3.61
CA GLY A 90 -4.13 6.63 3.53
C GLY A 90 -4.80 6.84 2.17
N ALA A 91 -4.93 8.09 1.72
CA ALA A 91 -5.48 8.39 0.40
C ALA A 91 -4.69 7.68 -0.72
N ARG A 92 -3.36 7.75 -0.67
CA ARG A 92 -2.52 7.16 -1.72
C ARG A 92 -2.58 5.63 -1.75
N LEU A 93 -2.64 4.97 -0.60
CA LEU A 93 -2.85 3.52 -0.52
C LEU A 93 -4.22 3.12 -1.08
N SER A 94 -5.27 3.89 -0.78
CA SER A 94 -6.62 3.66 -1.30
C SER A 94 -6.66 3.77 -2.83
N ASP A 95 -6.06 4.82 -3.39
CA ASP A 95 -5.99 5.04 -4.84
C ASP A 95 -5.25 3.90 -5.56
N LEU A 96 -4.10 3.48 -5.02
CA LEU A 96 -3.32 2.36 -5.59
C LEU A 96 -4.10 1.04 -5.49
N ALA A 97 -4.73 0.77 -4.35
CA ALA A 97 -5.53 -0.43 -4.15
C ALA A 97 -6.78 -0.50 -5.06
N ALA A 98 -7.35 0.65 -5.44
CA ALA A 98 -8.49 0.73 -6.34
C ALA A 98 -8.15 0.31 -7.78
N GLY A 99 -6.88 0.46 -8.19
CA GLY A 99 -6.37 -0.01 -9.48
C GLY A 99 -6.10 -1.51 -9.55
N LEU A 100 -6.21 -2.23 -8.42
CA LEU A 100 -5.82 -3.63 -8.29
C LEU A 100 -7.01 -4.54 -8.05
N PRO A 101 -6.96 -5.79 -8.58
CA PRO A 101 -8.01 -6.77 -8.35
C PRO A 101 -8.17 -7.12 -6.86
N ARG A 102 -9.34 -7.64 -6.53
CA ARG A 102 -9.67 -8.14 -5.19
C ARG A 102 -9.46 -9.64 -5.10
#